data_AF-A0A3D5UUM8-F1
#
_entry.id   AF-A0A3D5UUM8-F1
#
_cell.length_a   1.000
_cell.length_b   1.000
_cell.length_c   1.000
_cell.angle_alpha   90.00
_cell.angle_beta   90.00
_cell.angle_gamma   90.00
#
_symmetry.space_group_name_H-M   'P 1'
#
loop_
_entity.id
_entity.type
_entity.pdbx_description
1 polymer ?
#
loop_
_entity_poly.entity_id
_entity_poly.type
_entity_poly.pdbx_seq_one_letter_code
_entity_poly.pdbx_strand_id
1 'polypeptide(L)'
;MGMTNLKSEPVVADQKDPNRKIAYLETLTYVERLHRRLLDVIKDELDRIRCSEINSVQALLLFNIGDSEMTAGELRTRGHYLGS
;
A
#
# COMPACT_ATOMS: atom_id res chain seq x y z
N MET A 1 -4.79 36.20 -43.44
CA MET A 1 -4.25 34.97 -44.07
C MET A 1 -2.76 34.93 -43.74
N GLY A 2 -2.30 33.96 -42.95
CA GLY A 2 -0.93 33.91 -42.45
C GLY A 2 -0.86 33.09 -41.16
N MET A 3 -1.06 31.79 -41.31
CA MET A 3 -0.99 30.82 -40.22
C MET A 3 0.47 30.57 -39.78
N THR A 4 0.60 30.16 -38.52
CA THR A 4 1.60 29.23 -37.95
C THR A 4 3.05 29.68 -37.79
N ASN A 5 3.50 29.76 -36.53
CA ASN A 5 4.35 28.68 -36.01
C ASN A 5 4.33 28.65 -34.47
N LEU A 6 3.49 27.80 -33.90
CA LEU A 6 3.67 27.29 -32.54
C LEU A 6 4.84 26.31 -32.61
N LYS A 7 6.01 26.69 -32.10
CA LYS A 7 7.06 25.72 -31.76
C LYS A 7 6.45 24.77 -30.74
N SER A 8 6.06 23.58 -31.20
CA SER A 8 5.81 22.43 -30.35
C SER A 8 7.11 22.13 -29.61
N GLU A 9 7.11 22.37 -28.30
CA GLU A 9 8.08 21.74 -27.41
C GLU A 9 8.04 20.23 -27.67
N PRO A 10 9.18 19.53 -27.68
CA PRO A 10 9.17 18.10 -27.82
C PRO A 10 8.44 17.53 -26.61
N VAL A 11 7.21 17.07 -26.83
CA VAL A 11 6.50 16.17 -25.92
C VAL A 11 7.50 15.07 -25.62
N VAL A 12 7.99 15.04 -24.38
CA VAL A 12 9.00 14.10 -23.90
C VAL A 12 8.51 12.72 -24.29
N ALA A 13 9.13 12.15 -25.33
CA ALA A 13 8.79 10.83 -25.80
C ALA A 13 8.93 9.90 -24.59
N ASP A 14 7.84 9.19 -24.26
CA ASP A 14 7.83 8.09 -23.30
C ASP A 14 8.73 6.98 -23.85
N GLN A 15 10.04 7.19 -23.71
CA GLN A 15 11.04 6.16 -23.84
C GLN A 15 10.76 5.21 -22.69
N LYS A 16 10.08 4.10 -22.98
CA LYS A 16 9.97 2.92 -22.12
C LYS A 16 11.38 2.44 -21.76
N ASP A 17 12.01 3.12 -20.82
CA ASP A 17 13.27 2.71 -20.23
C ASP A 17 13.02 1.41 -19.47
N PRO A 18 13.52 0.25 -19.94
CA PRO A 18 13.32 -1.02 -19.27
C PRO A 18 13.79 -0.98 -17.81
N ASN A 19 14.76 -0.12 -17.51
CA ASN A 19 15.31 0.05 -16.17
C ASN A 19 14.30 0.68 -15.19
N ARG A 20 13.41 1.56 -15.67
CA ARG A 20 12.32 2.12 -14.83
C ARG A 20 11.32 1.04 -14.42
N LYS A 21 10.98 0.14 -15.33
CA LYS A 21 10.08 -0.99 -15.02
C LYS A 21 10.70 -1.93 -14.00
N ILE A 22 12.00 -2.21 -14.12
CA ILE A 22 12.74 -3.05 -13.17
C ILE A 22 12.72 -2.40 -11.78
N ALA A 23 13.14 -1.13 -11.67
CA ALA A 23 13.15 -0.40 -10.40
C ALA A 23 11.75 -0.32 -9.74
N TYR A 24 10.69 -0.17 -10.53
CA TYR A 24 9.31 -0.22 -10.04
C TYR A 24 8.96 -1.58 -9.41
N LEU A 25 9.26 -2.69 -10.09
CA LEU A 25 8.99 -4.04 -9.58
C LEU A 25 9.84 -4.39 -8.35
N GLU A 26 11.09 -3.93 -8.30
CA GLU A 26 11.93 -4.05 -7.11
C GLU A 26 11.34 -3.28 -5.92
N THR A 27 10.84 -2.07 -6.17
CA THR A 27 10.18 -1.26 -5.14
C THR A 27 8.94 -1.97 -4.59
N LEU A 28 8.09 -2.54 -5.45
CA LEU A 28 6.93 -3.33 -5.01
C LEU A 28 7.37 -4.53 -4.15
N THR A 29 8.44 -5.21 -4.53
CA THR A 29 9.00 -6.32 -3.74
C THR A 29 9.44 -5.85 -2.35
N TYR A 30 10.05 -4.67 -2.24
CA TYR A 30 10.42 -4.11 -0.94
C TYR A 30 9.19 -3.74 -0.09
N VAL A 31 8.16 -3.16 -0.69
CA VAL A 31 6.90 -2.84 0.00
C VAL A 31 6.24 -4.10 0.55
N GLU A 32 6.15 -5.16 -0.24
CA GLU A 32 5.58 -6.44 0.21
C GLU A 32 6.39 -7.06 1.36
N ARG A 33 7.72 -7.02 1.26
CA ARG A 33 8.60 -7.52 2.32
C ARG A 33 8.46 -6.71 3.60
N LEU A 34 8.41 -5.39 3.49
CA LEU A 34 8.23 -4.49 4.62
C LEU A 34 6.89 -4.77 5.32
N HIS A 35 5.81 -4.94 4.55
CA HIS A 35 4.50 -5.27 5.09
C HIS A 35 4.51 -6.59 5.90
N ARG A 36 5.13 -7.66 5.36
CA ARG A 36 5.27 -8.93 6.10
C ARG A 36 6.10 -8.75 7.37
N ARG A 37 7.21 -8.01 7.31
CA ARG A 37 8.05 -7.74 8.48
C ARG A 37 7.34 -6.97 9.57
N LEU A 38 6.48 -6.02 9.20
CA LEU A 38 5.63 -5.33 10.17
C LEU A 38 4.66 -6.30 10.86
N LEU A 39 3.99 -7.17 10.10
CA LEU A 39 3.07 -8.16 10.66
C LEU A 39 3.79 -9.18 11.56
N ASP A 40 5.01 -9.59 11.22
CA ASP A 40 5.87 -10.45 12.04
C ASP A 40 6.15 -9.78 13.40
N VAL A 41 6.59 -8.51 13.40
CA VAL A 41 6.86 -7.76 14.65
C VAL A 41 5.63 -7.62 15.52
N ILE A 42 4.47 -7.31 14.92
CA ILE A 42 3.21 -7.22 15.66
C ILE A 42 2.85 -8.60 16.25
N LYS A 43 3.05 -9.67 15.48
CA LYS A 43 2.79 -11.04 15.94
C LYS A 43 3.65 -11.38 17.15
N ASP A 44 4.95 -11.12 17.06
CA ASP A 44 5.91 -11.42 18.12
C ASP A 44 5.52 -10.71 19.44
N GLU A 45 5.02 -9.48 19.37
CA GLU A 45 4.55 -8.77 20.56
C GLU A 45 3.23 -9.34 21.10
N LEU A 46 2.27 -9.71 20.24
CA LEU A 46 1.03 -10.38 20.65
C LEU A 46 1.33 -11.71 21.37
N ASP A 47 2.24 -12.51 20.81
CA ASP A 47 2.70 -13.77 21.39
C ASP A 47 3.40 -13.53 22.73
N ARG A 48 4.22 -12.47 22.83
CA ARG A 48 4.91 -12.07 24.07
C ARG A 48 3.95 -11.70 25.20
N ILE A 49 2.86 -11.00 24.90
CA ILE A 49 1.83 -10.65 25.88
C ILE A 49 0.74 -11.73 26.05
N ARG A 50 0.87 -12.86 25.34
CA ARG A 50 -0.10 -13.97 25.31
C ARG A 50 -1.51 -13.55 24.86
N CYS A 51 -1.60 -12.63 23.91
CA CYS A 51 -2.87 -12.22 23.31
C CYS A 51 -3.19 -13.12 22.11
N SER A 52 -4.22 -13.95 22.23
CA SER A 52 -4.69 -14.88 21.17
C SER A 52 -6.01 -14.46 20.51
N GLU A 53 -6.69 -13.45 21.05
CA GLU A 53 -8.04 -13.06 20.61
C GLU A 53 -8.04 -12.35 19.26
N ILE A 54 -6.91 -11.77 18.87
CA ILE A 54 -6.73 -11.07 17.59
C ILE A 54 -5.39 -11.43 16.94
N ASN A 55 -5.33 -11.38 15.62
CA ASN A 55 -4.10 -11.56 14.85
C ASN A 55 -3.44 -10.21 14.47
N SER A 56 -2.23 -10.25 13.91
CA SER A 56 -1.48 -9.03 13.54
C SER A 56 -2.20 -8.10 12.57
N VAL A 57 -3.00 -8.65 11.65
CA VAL A 57 -3.78 -7.84 10.70
C VAL A 57 -4.90 -7.10 11.43
N GLN A 58 -5.60 -7.78 12.35
CA GLN A 58 -6.64 -7.18 13.18
C GLN A 58 -6.08 -6.14 14.14
N ALA A 59 -4.92 -6.39 14.76
CA ALA A 59 -4.25 -5.42 15.62
C ALA A 59 -3.84 -4.15 14.84
N LEU A 60 -3.27 -4.30 13.65
CA LEU A 60 -2.93 -3.17 12.78
C LEU A 60 -4.17 -2.39 12.34
N LEU A 61 -5.29 -3.08 12.10
CA LEU A 61 -6.57 -2.46 11.77
C LEU A 61 -7.10 -1.61 12.91
N LEU A 62 -7.13 -2.15 14.14
CA LEU A 62 -7.55 -1.42 15.34
C LEU A 62 -6.69 -0.17 15.55
N PHE A 63 -5.37 -0.30 15.38
CA PHE A 63 -4.45 0.83 15.45
C PHE A 63 -4.77 1.92 14.40
N ASN A 64 -5.05 1.53 13.15
CA ASN A 64 -5.37 2.48 12.08
C ASN A 64 -6.73 3.17 12.26
N ILE A 65 -7.67 2.54 12.96
CA ILE A 65 -8.95 3.17 13.34
C ILE A 65 -8.70 4.23 14.42
N GLY A 66 -7.89 3.89 15.43
CA GLY A 66 -7.62 4.77 16.56
C GLY A 66 -8.91 5.19 17.26
N ASP A 67 -9.11 6.49 17.43
CA ASP A 67 -10.34 7.06 18.02
C ASP A 67 -11.43 7.38 16.98
N SER A 68 -11.23 7.01 15.71
CA SER A 68 -12.19 7.29 14.65
C SER A 68 -13.38 6.33 14.73
N GLU A 69 -14.60 6.84 14.60
CA GLU A 69 -15.77 5.99 14.36
C GLU A 69 -15.83 5.60 12.89
N MET A 70 -15.96 4.31 12.62
CA MET A 70 -16.04 3.77 11.27
C MET A 70 -17.13 2.72 11.19
N THR A 71 -17.92 2.76 10.12
CA THR A 71 -18.97 1.79 9.87
C THR A 71 -18.38 0.44 9.43
N ALA A 72 -19.12 -0.64 9.67
CA ALA A 72 -18.74 -1.97 9.18
C ALA A 72 -18.58 -2.01 7.64
N GLY A 73 -19.31 -1.16 6.90
CA GLY A 73 -19.18 -1.02 5.46
C GLY A 73 -17.83 -0.44 5.02
N GLU A 74 -17.32 0.56 5.75
CA GLU A 74 -16.01 1.15 5.50
C GLU A 74 -14.87 0.19 5.89
N LEU A 75 -15.05 -0.59 6.96
CA LEU A 75 -14.13 -1.64 7.38
C LEU A 75 -13.95 -2.72 6.29
N ARG A 76 -15.05 -3.13 5.66
CA ARG A 76 -15.04 -4.12 4.57
C ARG A 76 -14.36 -3.59 3.31
N THR A 77 -14.65 -2.34 2.94
CA THR A 77 -14.16 -1.74 1.68
C THR A 77 -12.67 -1.41 1.72
N ARG A 78 -12.10 -1.19 2.91
CA ARG A 78 -10.65 -0.99 3.11
C ARG A 78 -9.82 -2.27 3.07
N GLY A 79 -10.43 -3.43 2.79
CA GLY A 79 -9.72 -4.69 2.51
C GLY A 79 -9.45 -5.59 3.72
N HIS A 80 -10.11 -5.33 4.86
CA HIS A 80 -9.80 -6.01 6.13
C HIS A 80 -10.86 -7.02 6.60
N TYR A 81 -11.81 -7.39 5.74
CA TYR A 81 -12.78 -8.47 6.00
C TYR A 81 -12.97 -9.30 4.73
N LEU A 82 -11.91 -10.00 4.32
CA LEU A 82 -12.10 -11.22 3.53
C LEU A 82 -12.50 -12.27 4.56
N GLY A 83 -13.75 -12.74 4.48
CA GLY A 83 -14.35 -13.64 5.47
C GLY A 83 -13.43 -14.79 5.86
N SER A 84 -13.60 -15.24 7.10
CA SER A 84 -13.06 -16.50 7.63
C SER A 84 -13.05 -17.64 6.61
#